data_AF-A0A2H0XCJ4-F1
#
_entry.id   AF-A0A2H0XCJ4-F1
#
_cell.length_a   1.000
_cell.length_b   1.000
_cell.length_c   1.000
_cell.angle_alpha   90.00
_cell.angle_beta   90.00
_cell.angle_gamma   90.00
#
_symmetry.space_group_name_H-M   'P 1'
#
loop_
_entity.id
_entity.type
_entity.pdbx_description
1 polymer ?
#
loop_
_entity_poly.entity_id
_entity_poly.type
_entity_poly.pdbx_seq_one_letter_code
_entity_poly.pdbx_strand_id
1 'polypeptide(L)' 'MGVVVDVRFKTLEDLPPVYTALKVTVGESRELILEVEQHLGNNLVRCIALGATETLRRGAEVISTGNTVKVPVGTETL' A
#
# COMPACT_ATOMS: atom_id res chain seq x y z
N MET A 1 13.37 11.65 -3.05
CA MET A 1 11.96 11.29 -2.76
C MET A 1 11.98 10.05 -1.89
N GLY A 2 11.09 9.96 -0.89
CA GLY A 2 11.09 8.87 0.08
C GLY A 2 10.10 7.77 -0.28
N VAL A 3 10.31 6.58 0.29
CA VAL A 3 9.42 5.42 0.15
C VAL A 3 8.25 5.45 1.13
N VAL A 4 8.24 6.39 2.08
CA VAL A 4 7.19 6.50 3.09
C VAL A 4 6.01 7.28 2.53
N VAL A 5 4.81 6.68 2.58
CA VAL A 5 3.56 7.25 2.05
C VAL A 5 2.49 7.15 3.12
N ASP A 6 1.87 8.27 3.48
CA ASP A 6 0.71 8.26 4.38
C ASP A 6 -0.58 8.15 3.55
N VAL A 7 -1.47 7.22 3.92
CA VAL A 7 -2.73 6.93 3.23
C VAL A 7 -3.91 7.16 4.17
N ARG A 8 -4.93 7.89 3.70
CA ARG A 8 -6.16 8.14 4.46
C ARG A 8 -7.29 7.26 3.98
N PHE A 9 -7.96 6.60 4.93
CA PHE A 9 -9.19 5.85 4.71
C PHE A 9 -10.42 6.68 5.11
N LYS A 10 -11.57 6.39 4.50
CA LYS A 10 -12.80 7.16 4.73
C LYS A 10 -13.39 6.85 6.10
N THR A 11 -13.44 5.57 6.45
CA THR A 11 -14.01 5.09 7.71
C THR A 11 -12.97 4.32 8.53
N LEU A 12 -13.27 4.09 9.81
CA LEU A 12 -12.45 3.22 10.66
C LEU A 12 -12.56 1.75 10.25
N GLU A 13 -13.70 1.34 9.68
CA GLU A 13 -13.94 -0.03 9.21
C GLU A 13 -13.08 -0.36 7.97
N ASP A 14 -12.82 0.65 7.13
CA ASP A 14 -11.92 0.53 5.99
C ASP A 14 -10.43 0.54 6.39
N LEU A 15 -10.12 0.84 7.65
CA LEU A 15 -8.74 1.03 8.10
C LEU A 15 -8.02 -0.33 8.17
N PRO A 16 -7.05 -0.59 7.29
CA PRO A 16 -6.41 -1.90 7.20
C PRO A 16 -5.49 -2.15 8.40
N PRO A 17 -5.33 -3.41 8.86
CA PRO A 17 -4.36 -3.74 9.90
C PRO A 17 -2.92 -3.50 9.43
N VAL A 18 -1.99 -3.41 10.38
CA VAL A 18 -0.55 -3.37 10.10
C VAL A 18 -0.13 -4.60 9.28
N TYR A 19 0.84 -4.41 8.39
CA TYR A 19 1.35 -5.32 7.37
C TYR A 19 0.39 -5.62 6.21
N THR A 20 -0.76 -4.95 6.13
CA THR A 20 -1.65 -5.11 4.97
C THR A 20 -1.02 -4.49 3.73
N ALA A 21 -1.06 -5.22 2.62
CA ALA A 21 -0.69 -4.71 1.31
C ALA A 21 -1.82 -3.85 0.72
N LEU A 22 -1.46 -2.69 0.21
CA LEU A 22 -2.31 -1.77 -0.52
C LEU A 22 -1.81 -1.62 -1.95
N LYS A 23 -2.74 -1.45 -2.89
CA LYS A 23 -2.46 -1.26 -4.31
C LYS A 23 -2.80 0.16 -4.72
N VAL A 24 -1.91 0.80 -5.46
CA VAL A 24 -2.14 2.09 -6.10
C VAL A 24 -1.63 2.06 -7.53
N THR A 25 -2.43 2.59 -8.46
CA THR A 25 -2.03 2.74 -9.86
C THR A 25 -1.30 4.07 -10.04
N VAL A 26 -0.10 4.04 -10.61
CA VAL A 26 0.75 5.21 -10.86
C VAL A 26 1.19 5.26 -12.33
N GLY A 27 1.41 6.48 -12.85
CA GLY A 27 1.86 6.68 -14.25
C GLY A 27 0.93 6.04 -15.29
N GLU A 28 1.51 5.39 -16.29
CA GLU A 28 0.83 4.69 -17.39
C GLU A 28 0.27 3.31 -16.96
N SER A 29 -0.48 3.26 -15.87
CA SER A 29 -1.09 2.03 -15.34
C SER A 29 -0.14 1.05 -14.63
N ARG A 30 0.99 1.54 -14.10
CA ARG A 30 1.89 0.71 -13.29
C ARG A 30 1.28 0.50 -11.90
N GLU A 31 1.22 -0.75 -11.44
CA GLU A 31 0.85 -1.07 -10.06
C GLU A 31 2.05 -0.79 -9.13
N LEU A 32 1.79 -0.06 -8.05
CA LEU A 32 2.71 0.12 -6.94
C LEU A 32 2.07 -0.48 -5.68
N ILE A 33 2.82 -1.33 -4.99
CA ILE A 33 2.42 -1.89 -3.71
C ILE A 33 2.93 -1.01 -2.57
N LEU A 34 2.05 -0.71 -1.62
CA LEU A 34 2.38 -0.09 -0.35
C LEU A 34 2.09 -1.10 0.76
N GLU A 35 2.95 -1.22 1.77
CA GLU A 35 2.71 -2.03 2.96
C GLU A 35 2.43 -1.12 4.15
N VAL A 36 1.37 -1.39 4.91
CA VAL A 36 1.02 -0.63 6.12
C VAL A 36 2.00 -0.95 7.25
N GLU A 37 2.65 0.06 7.81
CA GLU A 37 3.58 -0.12 8.94
C GLU A 37 3.01 0.36 10.28
N GLN A 38 2.18 1.41 10.24
CA GLN A 38 1.71 2.03 11.47
C GLN A 38 0.37 2.72 11.26
N HIS A 39 -0.49 2.67 12.29
CA HIS A 39 -1.64 3.55 12.40
C HIS A 39 -1.22 4.89 13.03
N LEU A 40 -1.59 6.00 12.39
CA LEU A 40 -1.28 7.36 12.85
C LEU A 40 -2.47 8.02 13.56
N GLY A 41 -3.64 7.36 13.61
CA GLY A 41 -4.91 7.96 14.03
C GLY A 41 -5.58 8.77 12.91
N ASN A 42 -6.77 9.33 13.15
CA ASN A 42 -7.54 10.12 12.17
C ASN A 42 -7.71 9.42 10.80
N ASN A 43 -7.95 8.10 10.84
CA ASN A 43 -8.07 7.22 9.67
C ASN A 43 -6.83 7.27 8.75
N LEU A 44 -5.65 7.60 9.27
CA LEU A 44 -4.39 7.59 8.55
C LEU A 44 -3.55 6.38 8.93
N VAL A 45 -2.93 5.80 7.92
CA VAL A 45 -1.88 4.80 8.06
C VAL A 45 -0.61 5.29 7.39
N ARG A 46 0.53 4.96 7.97
CA ARG A 46 1.84 5.13 7.34
C ARG A 46 2.20 3.84 6.64
N CYS A 47 2.58 3.96 5.37
CA CYS A 47 2.99 2.84 4.55
C CYS A 47 4.43 3.00 4.04
N ILE A 48 5.05 1.88 3.69
CA ILE A 48 6.29 1.82 2.91
C ILE A 48 5.95 1.34 1.50
N ALA A 49 6.44 2.06 0.49
CA ALA A 49 6.33 1.66 -0.90
C ALA A 49 7.35 0.57 -1.25
N LEU A 50 6.88 -0.55 -1.78
CA LEU A 50 7.71 -1.67 -2.23
C LEU A 50 8.15 -1.50 -3.69
N GLY A 51 8.38 -0.26 -4.10
CA GLY A 51 8.77 0.10 -5.46
C GLY A 51 8.96 1.61 -5.63
N ALA A 52 9.27 2.03 -6.85
CA ALA A 52 9.48 3.44 -7.16
C ALA A 52 8.18 4.25 -6.96
N THR A 53 8.27 5.33 -6.18
CA THR A 53 7.17 6.27 -5.92
C THR A 53 7.12 7.43 -6.93
N GLU A 54 7.95 7.38 -7.97
CA GLU A 54 7.88 8.34 -9.06
C GLU A 54 6.49 8.32 -9.69
N THR A 55 5.99 9.50 -10.05
CA THR A 55 4.64 9.74 -10.62
C THR A 55 3.46 9.49 -9.67
N LEU A 56 3.69 9.05 -8.42
CA LEU A 56 2.64 8.98 -7.40
C LEU A 56 2.15 10.40 -7.06
N ARG A 57 0.83 10.59 -7.06
CA ARG A 57 0.18 11.88 -6.79
C ARG A 57 -0.65 11.80 -5.52
N ARG A 58 -0.72 12.91 -4.77
CA ARG A 58 -1.65 13.03 -3.65
C ARG A 58 -3.08 12.88 -4.15
N GLY A 59 -3.91 12.19 -3.37
CA GLY A 59 -5.30 11.90 -3.73
C GLY A 59 -5.46 10.75 -4.72
N ALA A 60 -4.38 10.05 -5.10
CA ALA A 60 -4.49 8.78 -5.81
C ALA A 60 -5.30 7.78 -4.97
N GLU A 61 -6.20 7.05 -5.64
CA GLU A 61 -7.01 6.02 -5.01
C GLU A 61 -6.12 4.83 -4.63
N VAL A 62 -6.34 4.31 -3.43
CA VAL A 62 -5.61 3.17 -2.87
C VAL A 62 -6.61 2.10 -2.49
N ILE A 63 -6.33 0.86 -2.88
CA ILE A 63 -7.19 -0.29 -2.63
C ILE A 63 -6.49 -1.22 -1.65
N SER A 64 -7.14 -1.53 -0.52
CA SER A 64 -6.65 -2.56 0.40
C SER A 64 -6.83 -3.95 -0.22
N THR A 65 -5.81 -4.78 -0.16
CA THR A 65 -5.90 -6.18 -0.60
C THR A 65 -6.55 -7.09 0.45
N GLY A 66 -6.76 -6.59 1.66
CA GLY A 66 -7.25 -7.35 2.82
C GLY A 66 -6.27 -8.43 3.32
N ASN A 67 -5.06 -8.48 2.78
CA ASN A 67 -4.04 -9.47 3.13
C ASN A 67 -2.67 -8.79 3.25
N THR A 68 -1.71 -9.48 3.85
CA THR A 68 -0.30 -9.09 3.76
C THR A 68 0.23 -9.27 2.35
N VAL A 69 1.44 -8.75 2.08
CA VAL A 69 2.15 -9.06 0.84
C VAL A 69 2.32 -10.58 0.72
N LYS A 70 2.00 -11.13 -0.47
CA LYS A 70 2.11 -12.55 -0.77
C LYS A 70 3.18 -12.79 -1.81
N VAL A 71 3.90 -13.89 -1.65
CA VAL A 71 4.91 -14.36 -2.59
C VAL A 71 4.63 -15.81 -2.97
N PRO A 72 4.89 -16.22 -4.22
CA PRO A 72 4.76 -17.61 -4.62
C PRO A 72 5.83 -18.47 -3.92
N VAL A 73 5.47 -19.72 -3.62
CA VAL A 73 6.37 -20.72 -3.01
C VAL A 73 6.11 -22.09 -3.63
N GLY A 74 7.10 -22.99 -3.58
CA GLY A 74 6.97 -24.38 -4.04
C GLY A 74 7.91 -24.72 -5.21
N THR A 75 7.75 -25.90 -5.79
CA THR A 75 8.64 -26.43 -6.85
C THR A 75 8.72 -25.54 -8.08
N GLU A 76 7.65 -24.78 -8.38
CA GLU A 76 7.62 -23.81 -9.48
C GLU A 76 8.56 -22.61 -9.29
N THR A 77 9.14 -22.45 -8.09
CA THR A 77 10.07 -21.35 -7.73
C THR A 77 11.53 -21.78 -7.55
N LEU A 78 11.88 -23.05 -7.83
CA LEU A 78 13.23 -23.63 -7.71
C LEU A 78 14.05 -23.55 -9.02
#